data_AF-A0A3A9VHA3-F1
#
_entry.id   AF-A0A3A9VHA3-F1
#
_cell.length_a   1.000
_cell.length_b   1.000
_cell.length_c   1.000
_cell.angle_alpha   90.00
_cell.angle_beta   90.00
_cell.angle_gamma   90.00
#
_symmetry.space_group_name_H-M   'P 1'
#
loop_
_entity.id
_entity.type
_entity.pdbx_description
1 polymer ?
#
loop_
_entity_poly.entity_id
_entity_poly.type
_entity_poly.pdbx_seq_one_letter_code
_entity_poly.pdbx_strand_id
1 'polypeptide(L)'
;MNTKISIILFLFITITLGFFSSCRSESDELPQIVDNGFLQPDSRITNFILRAATNDGALDDSLDKSSCFTVKFPYTITVTGVQTTLASIVELRTFEASYNPSNPVTYSFPITLVYGDFSEVLVNDNTQFVQLVNTCNDTDENIACIDFEYPFSASGFDSQVELIRTINFEKDLDLYQFIDDLKRDDLITIDFPITVNISDGAVLRVSSIGELENTFDDVLRNRCDNVSN
;
A
#
# COMPACT_ATOMS: atom_id res chain seq x y z
N MET A 1 48.65 58.85 28.85
CA MET A 1 47.26 58.59 28.39
C MET A 1 47.17 57.45 27.36
N ASN A 2 48.28 57.07 26.71
CA ASN A 2 48.27 56.10 25.60
C ASN A 2 48.29 54.62 26.04
N THR A 3 48.86 54.31 27.20
CA THR A 3 48.93 52.93 27.71
C THR A 3 47.57 52.41 28.19
N LYS A 4 46.74 53.29 28.79
CA LYS A 4 45.39 52.93 29.25
C LYS A 4 44.43 52.68 28.08
N ILE A 5 44.55 53.47 27.00
CA ILE A 5 43.77 53.28 25.77
C ILE A 5 44.19 51.98 25.07
N SER A 6 45.49 51.67 25.03
CA SER A 6 45.98 50.40 24.46
C SER A 6 45.51 49.17 25.22
N ILE A 7 45.40 49.24 26.55
CA ILE A 7 44.88 48.15 27.39
C ILE A 7 43.37 47.96 27.20
N ILE A 8 42.61 49.07 27.08
CA ILE A 8 41.16 49.01 26.82
C ILE A 8 40.88 48.45 25.41
N LEU A 9 41.69 48.81 24.42
CA LEU A 9 41.57 48.29 23.04
C LEU A 9 41.89 46.78 22.97
N PHE A 10 42.88 46.33 23.73
CA PHE A 10 43.25 44.90 23.80
C PHE A 10 42.17 44.08 24.50
N LEU A 11 41.55 44.62 25.57
CA LEU A 11 40.47 43.97 26.31
C LEU A 11 39.21 43.79 25.45
N PHE A 12 38.91 44.76 24.58
CA PHE A 12 37.75 44.71 23.68
C PHE A 12 37.92 43.66 22.57
N ILE A 13 39.13 43.50 22.03
CA ILE A 13 39.47 42.49 21.01
C ILE A 13 39.38 41.06 21.57
N THR A 14 39.82 40.85 22.82
CA THR A 14 39.73 39.52 23.47
C THR A 14 38.29 39.13 23.81
N ILE A 15 37.40 40.10 24.07
CA ILE A 15 35.98 39.84 24.35
C ILE A 15 35.22 39.48 23.06
N THR A 16 35.55 40.09 21.92
CA THR A 16 34.90 39.76 20.64
C THR A 16 35.32 38.40 20.07
N LEU A 17 36.50 37.87 20.45
CA LEU A 17 36.98 36.57 19.98
C LEU A 17 36.38 35.37 20.73
N GLY A 18 35.67 35.59 21.85
CA GLY A 18 35.06 34.54 22.66
C GLY A 18 33.64 34.11 22.24
N PHE A 19 33.01 34.83 21.30
CA PHE A 19 31.59 34.60 20.94
C PHE A 19 31.37 33.67 19.73
N PHE A 20 32.41 33.11 19.11
CA PHE A 20 32.26 32.20 17.97
C PHE A 20 32.45 30.71 18.30
N SER A 21 32.52 30.35 19.58
CA SER A 21 32.50 28.94 20.00
C SER A 21 31.06 28.41 20.12
N SER A 22 30.33 28.37 19.01
CA SER A 22 29.13 27.54 18.91
C SER A 22 29.56 26.10 18.63
N CYS A 23 29.97 25.38 19.67
CA CYS A 23 29.95 23.91 19.61
C CYS A 23 28.49 23.48 19.71
N ARG A 24 27.82 23.29 18.57
CA ARG A 24 26.63 22.43 18.54
C ARG A 24 27.12 21.04 18.93
N SER A 25 26.79 20.58 20.13
CA SER A 25 26.96 19.17 20.48
C SER A 25 25.90 18.40 19.72
N GLU A 26 26.30 17.76 18.63
CA GLU A 26 25.52 16.68 18.05
C GLU A 26 25.64 15.52 19.03
N SER A 27 24.59 15.30 19.82
CA SER A 27 24.49 14.11 20.66
C SER A 27 24.17 12.95 19.74
N ASP A 28 25.18 12.17 19.37
CA ASP A 28 25.01 10.80 18.89
C ASP A 28 24.54 9.90 20.05
N GLU A 29 23.39 10.22 20.63
CA GLU A 29 22.58 9.20 21.26
C GLU A 29 21.68 8.66 20.17
N LEU A 30 22.08 7.52 19.58
CA LEU A 30 21.19 6.67 18.81
C LEU A 30 19.93 6.45 19.65
N PRO A 31 18.79 7.04 19.27
CA PRO A 31 17.55 6.74 19.96
C PRO A 31 17.29 5.25 19.78
N GLN A 32 16.94 4.55 20.86
CA GLN A 32 16.32 3.22 20.80
C GLN A 32 15.24 3.26 19.71
N ILE A 33 15.32 2.37 18.71
CA ILE A 33 14.45 2.28 17.51
C ILE A 33 13.19 3.13 17.67
N VAL A 34 13.33 4.42 17.41
CA VAL A 34 12.19 5.32 17.25
C VAL A 34 11.70 4.93 15.88
N ASP A 35 10.43 4.52 15.79
CA ASP A 35 9.68 4.54 14.53
C ASP A 35 10.12 5.81 13.80
N ASN A 36 10.96 5.65 12.79
CA ASN A 36 11.60 6.79 12.15
C ASN A 36 10.57 7.60 11.36
N GLY A 37 9.29 7.17 11.37
CA GLY A 37 8.19 7.80 10.66
C GLY A 37 8.35 7.66 9.16
N PHE A 38 9.31 6.86 8.69
CA PHE A 38 9.57 6.65 7.27
C PHE A 38 9.35 5.19 6.89
N LEU A 39 8.76 4.97 5.73
CA LEU A 39 8.67 3.66 5.12
C LEU A 39 10.06 3.20 4.69
N GLN A 40 10.45 2.00 5.11
CA GLN A 40 11.70 1.37 4.71
C GLN A 40 11.40 0.15 3.84
N PRO A 41 12.09 -0.03 2.70
CA PRO A 41 11.96 -1.26 1.91
C PRO A 41 12.29 -2.49 2.75
N ASP A 42 11.65 -3.61 2.45
CA ASP A 42 11.78 -4.89 3.15
C ASP A 42 11.44 -4.84 4.66
N SER A 43 10.96 -3.71 5.19
CA SER A 43 10.49 -3.62 6.57
C SER A 43 9.21 -4.41 6.76
N ARG A 44 8.89 -4.75 8.02
CA ARG A 44 7.69 -5.51 8.35
C ARG A 44 6.43 -4.77 7.90
N ILE A 45 6.27 -3.51 8.29
CA ILE A 45 5.13 -2.69 7.86
C ILE A 45 5.03 -2.52 6.34
N THR A 46 6.13 -2.29 5.65
CA THR A 46 6.12 -2.15 4.18
C THR A 46 5.68 -3.44 3.50
N ASN A 47 6.13 -4.61 3.98
CA ASN A 47 5.64 -5.90 3.50
C ASN A 47 4.14 -6.10 3.82
N PHE A 48 3.66 -5.67 4.98
CA PHE A 48 2.23 -5.74 5.30
C PHE A 48 1.39 -4.87 4.37
N ILE A 49 1.80 -3.62 4.14
CA ILE A 49 1.13 -2.71 3.21
C ILE A 49 1.09 -3.31 1.80
N LEU A 50 2.23 -3.82 1.30
CA LEU A 50 2.32 -4.42 -0.03
C LEU A 50 1.34 -5.59 -0.19
N ARG A 51 1.30 -6.49 0.80
CA ARG A 51 0.44 -7.69 0.78
C ARG A 51 -1.05 -7.36 0.94
N ALA A 52 -1.40 -6.31 1.67
CA ALA A 52 -2.77 -5.83 1.78
C ALA A 52 -3.23 -5.09 0.51
N ALA A 53 -2.32 -4.38 -0.17
CA ALA A 53 -2.60 -3.72 -1.44
C ALA A 53 -2.48 -4.66 -2.65
N THR A 54 -2.15 -5.93 -2.46
CA THR A 54 -2.09 -6.92 -3.55
C THR A 54 -3.51 -7.22 -4.04
N ASN A 55 -3.69 -7.38 -5.35
CA ASN A 55 -4.97 -7.84 -5.89
C ASN A 55 -5.24 -9.29 -5.43
N ASP A 56 -6.19 -9.47 -4.53
CA ASP A 56 -6.45 -10.76 -3.88
C ASP A 56 -7.16 -11.80 -4.74
N GLY A 57 -7.61 -11.42 -5.95
CA GLY A 57 -8.30 -12.31 -6.89
C GLY A 57 -9.71 -12.72 -6.49
N ALA A 58 -10.13 -12.47 -5.25
CA ALA A 58 -11.39 -13.01 -4.70
C ALA A 58 -12.65 -12.28 -5.22
N LEU A 59 -12.48 -11.18 -5.95
CA LEU A 59 -13.56 -10.31 -6.41
C LEU A 59 -14.63 -11.06 -7.23
N ASP A 60 -14.21 -11.95 -8.13
CA ASP A 60 -15.04 -12.66 -9.11
C ASP A 60 -14.92 -14.20 -9.04
N ASP A 61 -14.44 -14.72 -7.91
CA ASP A 61 -14.37 -16.15 -7.57
C ASP A 61 -15.69 -16.90 -7.82
N SER A 62 -16.82 -16.20 -7.68
CA SER A 62 -18.14 -16.78 -7.93
C SER A 62 -18.32 -17.21 -9.39
N LEU A 63 -17.62 -16.55 -10.33
CA LEU A 63 -17.71 -16.74 -11.77
C LEU A 63 -16.56 -17.57 -12.34
N ASP A 64 -15.31 -17.31 -11.97
CA ASP A 64 -14.12 -17.97 -12.53
C ASP A 64 -13.58 -19.16 -11.72
N LYS A 65 -13.95 -19.26 -10.43
CA LYS A 65 -13.49 -20.28 -9.48
C LYS A 65 -11.99 -20.21 -9.19
N SER A 66 -11.38 -19.02 -9.18
CA SER A 66 -9.95 -18.84 -8.98
C SER A 66 -9.59 -17.53 -8.27
N SER A 67 -8.99 -17.62 -7.09
CA SER A 67 -8.47 -16.49 -6.33
C SER A 67 -7.10 -15.98 -6.79
N CYS A 68 -6.50 -16.56 -7.83
CA CYS A 68 -5.16 -16.13 -8.29
C CYS A 68 -5.16 -14.82 -9.08
N PHE A 69 -6.31 -14.38 -9.58
CA PHE A 69 -6.44 -13.22 -10.47
C PHE A 69 -7.88 -12.75 -10.50
N THR A 70 -8.11 -11.55 -11.01
CA THR A 70 -9.46 -11.05 -11.34
C THR A 70 -9.61 -10.87 -12.84
N VAL A 71 -10.84 -10.94 -13.37
CA VAL A 71 -11.13 -10.57 -14.76
C VAL A 71 -11.32 -9.05 -14.87
N LYS A 72 -10.47 -8.39 -15.67
CA LYS A 72 -10.51 -6.95 -15.89
C LYS A 72 -11.80 -6.52 -16.58
N PHE A 73 -12.51 -5.56 -15.98
CA PHE A 73 -13.68 -4.93 -16.61
C PHE A 73 -13.30 -4.08 -17.84
N PRO A 74 -14.19 -3.96 -18.85
CA PRO A 74 -15.43 -4.71 -19.00
C PRO A 74 -15.19 -6.11 -19.61
N TYR A 75 -16.01 -7.09 -19.24
CA TYR A 75 -16.03 -8.41 -19.87
C TYR A 75 -17.47 -8.92 -20.04
N THR A 76 -17.65 -9.90 -20.92
CA THR A 76 -18.98 -10.44 -21.24
C THR A 76 -19.03 -11.92 -20.91
N ILE A 77 -20.07 -12.31 -20.18
CA ILE A 77 -20.36 -13.70 -19.81
C ILE A 77 -21.67 -14.17 -20.44
N THR A 78 -21.82 -15.47 -20.57
CA THR A 78 -23.07 -16.13 -20.94
C THR A 78 -23.45 -17.12 -19.84
N VAL A 79 -24.64 -16.97 -19.28
CA VAL A 79 -25.20 -17.87 -18.27
C VAL A 79 -26.57 -18.33 -18.73
N THR A 80 -26.79 -19.65 -18.82
CA THR A 80 -28.06 -20.24 -19.30
C THR A 80 -28.53 -19.71 -20.67
N GLY A 81 -27.58 -19.33 -21.53
CA GLY A 81 -27.87 -18.79 -22.88
C GLY A 81 -28.16 -17.29 -22.94
N VAL A 82 -28.14 -16.58 -21.81
CA VAL A 82 -28.27 -15.12 -21.75
C VAL A 82 -26.89 -14.49 -21.64
N GLN A 83 -26.59 -13.56 -22.54
CA GLN A 83 -25.33 -12.82 -22.56
C GLN A 83 -25.45 -11.53 -21.73
N THR A 84 -24.49 -11.30 -20.84
CA THR A 84 -24.43 -10.14 -19.94
C THR A 84 -23.03 -9.55 -19.99
N THR A 85 -22.94 -8.24 -20.22
CA THR A 85 -21.68 -7.50 -20.07
C THR A 85 -21.62 -6.92 -18.67
N LEU A 86 -20.49 -7.14 -18.00
CA LEU A 86 -20.16 -6.58 -16.70
C LEU A 86 -19.09 -5.51 -16.93
N ALA A 87 -19.41 -4.25 -16.64
CA ALA A 87 -18.52 -3.11 -16.85
C ALA A 87 -17.95 -2.52 -15.56
N SER A 88 -18.40 -3.00 -14.39
CA SER A 88 -17.94 -2.51 -13.09
C SER A 88 -18.19 -3.51 -11.97
N ILE A 89 -17.54 -3.28 -10.83
CA ILE A 89 -17.78 -4.02 -9.58
C ILE A 89 -19.26 -3.96 -9.19
N VAL A 90 -19.92 -2.80 -9.34
CA VAL A 90 -21.35 -2.65 -9.00
C VAL A 90 -22.22 -3.56 -9.85
N GLU A 91 -21.94 -3.66 -11.15
CA GLU A 91 -22.66 -4.58 -12.05
C GLU A 91 -22.38 -6.04 -11.72
N LEU A 92 -21.13 -6.39 -11.41
CA LEU A 92 -20.77 -7.74 -10.94
C LEU A 92 -21.56 -8.11 -9.69
N ARG A 93 -21.51 -7.29 -8.63
CA ARG A 93 -22.26 -7.55 -7.38
C ARG A 93 -23.77 -7.63 -7.61
N THR A 94 -24.31 -6.80 -8.49
CA THR A 94 -25.73 -6.84 -8.88
C THR A 94 -26.08 -8.14 -9.58
N PHE A 95 -25.21 -8.62 -10.48
CA PHE A 95 -25.36 -9.90 -11.13
C PHE A 95 -25.30 -11.06 -10.12
N GLU A 96 -24.28 -11.08 -9.27
CA GLU A 96 -24.03 -12.10 -8.24
C GLU A 96 -25.20 -12.27 -7.26
N ALA A 97 -25.88 -11.18 -6.89
CA ALA A 97 -27.03 -11.21 -5.98
C ALA A 97 -28.20 -12.08 -6.47
N SER A 98 -28.27 -12.37 -7.77
CA SER A 98 -29.30 -13.22 -8.40
C SER A 98 -28.75 -14.48 -9.06
N TYR A 99 -27.42 -14.61 -9.11
CA TYR A 99 -26.73 -15.69 -9.79
C TYR A 99 -26.80 -16.97 -8.95
N ASN A 100 -27.13 -18.09 -9.61
CA ASN A 100 -27.02 -19.41 -9.01
C ASN A 100 -25.63 -20.00 -9.35
N PRO A 101 -24.75 -20.24 -8.38
CA PRO A 101 -23.40 -20.78 -8.61
C PRO A 101 -23.35 -22.15 -9.31
N SER A 102 -24.48 -22.85 -9.38
CA SER A 102 -24.62 -24.12 -10.11
C SER A 102 -24.78 -23.95 -11.62
N ASN A 103 -25.10 -22.74 -12.08
CA ASN A 103 -25.24 -22.45 -13.51
C ASN A 103 -23.84 -22.23 -14.12
N PRO A 104 -23.49 -22.93 -15.21
CA PRO A 104 -22.19 -22.73 -15.84
C PRO A 104 -22.09 -21.33 -16.44
N VAL A 105 -20.94 -20.70 -16.24
CA VAL A 105 -20.54 -19.43 -16.86
C VAL A 105 -19.66 -19.71 -18.07
N THR A 106 -19.86 -18.98 -19.15
CA THR A 106 -18.95 -19.00 -20.30
C THR A 106 -18.55 -17.58 -20.64
N TYR A 107 -17.24 -17.31 -20.66
CA TYR A 107 -16.68 -16.02 -21.04
C TYR A 107 -16.71 -15.84 -22.57
N SER A 108 -16.99 -14.61 -23.01
CA SER A 108 -16.78 -14.18 -24.39
C SER A 108 -15.35 -13.65 -24.50
N PHE A 109 -14.51 -14.40 -25.20
CA PHE A 109 -13.10 -14.09 -25.37
C PHE A 109 -12.85 -13.05 -26.49
N PRO A 110 -11.75 -12.28 -26.43
CA PRO A 110 -10.71 -12.33 -25.40
C PRO A 110 -11.14 -11.65 -24.09
N ILE A 111 -10.53 -12.10 -22.98
CA ILE A 111 -10.62 -11.46 -21.65
C ILE A 111 -9.21 -11.11 -21.16
N THR A 112 -9.09 -10.20 -20.21
CA THR A 112 -7.81 -9.87 -19.56
C THR A 112 -7.88 -10.26 -18.10
N LEU A 113 -6.91 -11.04 -17.64
CA LEU A 113 -6.74 -11.38 -16.22
C LEU A 113 -5.75 -10.40 -15.59
N VAL A 114 -5.99 -10.04 -14.34
CA VAL A 114 -5.12 -9.19 -13.52
C VAL A 114 -4.63 -10.02 -12.34
N TYR A 115 -3.32 -10.22 -12.21
CA TYR A 115 -2.72 -10.99 -11.12
C TYR A 115 -2.55 -10.15 -9.84
N GLY A 116 -2.04 -10.78 -8.78
CA GLY A 116 -1.77 -10.12 -7.49
C GLY A 116 -0.84 -8.90 -7.60
N ASP A 117 0.18 -9.00 -8.45
CA ASP A 117 1.12 -7.91 -8.76
C ASP A 117 0.57 -6.89 -9.76
N PHE A 118 -0.72 -6.98 -10.08
CA PHE A 118 -1.42 -6.21 -11.11
C PHE A 118 -0.88 -6.38 -12.54
N SER A 119 -0.02 -7.38 -12.79
CA SER A 119 0.34 -7.74 -14.15
C SER A 119 -0.89 -8.26 -14.90
N GLU A 120 -0.96 -7.93 -16.20
CA GLU A 120 -2.11 -8.26 -17.03
C GLU A 120 -1.76 -9.33 -18.06
N VAL A 121 -2.63 -10.33 -18.21
CA VAL A 121 -2.51 -11.38 -19.23
C VAL A 121 -3.76 -11.42 -20.09
N LEU A 122 -3.57 -11.26 -21.41
CA LEU A 122 -4.62 -11.45 -22.40
C LEU A 122 -4.87 -12.95 -22.62
N VAL A 123 -6.12 -13.37 -22.43
CA VAL A 123 -6.57 -14.74 -22.63
C VAL A 123 -7.50 -14.79 -23.83
N ASN A 124 -7.16 -15.60 -24.82
CA ASN A 124 -7.81 -15.59 -26.14
C ASN A 124 -8.92 -16.64 -26.29
N ASP A 125 -8.95 -17.66 -25.44
CA ASP A 125 -9.94 -18.73 -25.49
C ASP A 125 -10.11 -19.45 -24.15
N ASN A 126 -11.16 -20.28 -24.09
CA ASN A 126 -11.53 -21.03 -22.89
C ASN A 126 -10.49 -22.09 -22.51
N THR A 127 -9.73 -22.63 -23.46
CA THR A 127 -8.71 -23.64 -23.17
C THR A 127 -7.56 -23.01 -22.39
N GLN A 128 -7.08 -21.83 -22.82
CA GLN A 128 -6.08 -21.05 -22.09
C GLN A 128 -6.58 -20.65 -20.71
N PHE A 129 -7.83 -20.16 -20.61
CA PHE A 129 -8.43 -19.77 -19.33
C PHE A 129 -8.48 -20.92 -18.32
N VAL A 130 -9.03 -22.08 -18.72
CA VAL A 130 -9.15 -23.26 -17.86
C VAL A 130 -7.77 -23.79 -17.44
N GLN A 131 -6.75 -23.67 -18.28
CA GLN A 131 -5.39 -24.01 -17.89
C GLN A 131 -4.89 -23.11 -16.76
N LEU A 132 -5.06 -21.80 -16.87
CA LEU A 132 -4.63 -20.83 -15.85
C LEU A 132 -5.35 -21.06 -14.52
N VAL A 133 -6.66 -21.27 -14.54
CA VAL A 133 -7.46 -21.64 -13.35
C VAL A 133 -6.95 -22.94 -12.71
N ASN A 134 -6.70 -23.98 -13.50
CA ASN A 134 -6.23 -25.26 -12.96
C ASN A 134 -4.79 -25.23 -12.43
N THR A 135 -3.98 -24.28 -12.89
CA THR A 135 -2.60 -24.07 -12.41
C THR A 135 -2.53 -23.02 -11.30
N CYS A 136 -3.66 -22.44 -10.91
CA CYS A 136 -3.74 -21.53 -9.79
C CYS A 136 -3.30 -22.28 -8.53
N ASN A 137 -2.18 -21.83 -7.97
CA ASN A 137 -1.70 -22.27 -6.68
C ASN A 137 -1.67 -21.02 -5.83
N ASP A 138 -2.79 -20.76 -5.16
CA ASP A 138 -2.94 -19.63 -4.27
C ASP A 138 -1.95 -19.82 -3.10
N THR A 139 -0.82 -19.14 -3.20
CA THR A 139 0.11 -19.01 -2.09
C THR A 139 -0.45 -17.87 -1.26
N ASP A 140 -0.87 -18.14 0.00
CA ASP A 140 -1.39 -17.22 1.05
C ASP A 140 -0.48 -16.00 1.35
N GLU A 141 -0.02 -15.31 0.31
CA GLU A 141 0.94 -14.23 0.35
C GLU A 141 0.21 -12.88 0.42
N ASN A 142 -1.07 -12.79 0.09
CA ASN A 142 -1.86 -11.57 0.30
C ASN A 142 -2.36 -11.44 1.76
N ILE A 143 -2.85 -10.25 2.11
CA ILE A 143 -3.58 -9.97 3.36
C ILE A 143 -4.96 -9.44 2.97
N ALA A 144 -5.89 -10.33 2.61
CA ALA A 144 -7.22 -9.94 2.14
C ALA A 144 -8.16 -9.41 3.24
N CYS A 145 -7.84 -9.64 4.51
CA CYS A 145 -8.67 -9.24 5.65
C CYS A 145 -8.51 -7.76 6.06
N ILE A 146 -7.58 -7.02 5.46
CA ILE A 146 -7.30 -5.61 5.75
C ILE A 146 -7.26 -4.86 4.43
N ASP A 147 -8.11 -3.85 4.29
CA ASP A 147 -8.21 -2.99 3.10
C ASP A 147 -8.00 -1.52 3.50
N PHE A 148 -7.42 -0.72 2.61
CA PHE A 148 -7.21 0.72 2.84
C PHE A 148 -8.41 1.53 2.33
N GLU A 149 -8.86 2.50 3.10
CA GLU A 149 -9.82 3.48 2.59
C GLU A 149 -9.09 4.55 1.77
N TYR A 150 -9.28 4.53 0.46
CA TYR A 150 -8.77 5.55 -0.46
C TYR A 150 -9.75 6.72 -0.61
N PRO A 151 -9.27 7.93 -0.97
CA PRO A 151 -7.87 8.27 -1.23
C PRO A 151 -7.10 8.68 0.04
N PHE A 152 -5.79 8.47 0.04
CA PHE A 152 -4.85 9.05 1.00
C PHE A 152 -3.52 9.42 0.32
N SER A 153 -2.59 10.02 1.06
CA SER A 153 -1.32 10.49 0.50
C SER A 153 -0.11 10.14 1.36
N ALA A 154 1.07 10.30 0.78
CA ALA A 154 2.35 10.26 1.45
C ALA A 154 3.19 11.48 1.04
N SER A 155 4.08 11.90 1.93
CA SER A 155 5.04 12.97 1.70
C SER A 155 6.45 12.39 1.60
N GLY A 156 7.19 12.77 0.56
CA GLY A 156 8.55 12.31 0.28
C GLY A 156 9.52 13.45 0.01
N PHE A 157 10.77 13.35 0.48
CA PHE A 157 11.82 14.32 0.15
C PHE A 157 12.58 13.94 -1.12
N ASP A 158 12.58 14.82 -2.13
CA ASP A 158 13.37 14.66 -3.36
C ASP A 158 14.68 15.45 -3.25
N SER A 159 15.80 14.73 -3.10
CA SER A 159 17.13 15.31 -2.95
C SER A 159 17.67 15.99 -4.22
N GLN A 160 17.14 15.68 -5.41
CA GLN A 160 17.60 16.29 -6.66
C GLN A 160 17.10 17.72 -6.82
N VAL A 161 15.89 18.00 -6.32
CA VAL A 161 15.25 19.31 -6.40
C VAL A 161 15.04 19.99 -5.05
N GLU A 162 15.44 19.34 -3.95
CA GLU A 162 15.32 19.82 -2.56
C GLU A 162 13.88 20.19 -2.16
N LEU A 163 12.88 19.46 -2.66
CA LEU A 163 11.46 19.71 -2.39
C LEU A 163 10.78 18.49 -1.78
N ILE A 164 9.77 18.75 -0.94
CA ILE A 164 8.82 17.73 -0.49
C ILE A 164 7.79 17.53 -1.59
N ARG A 165 7.59 16.28 -2.01
CA ARG A 165 6.57 15.86 -2.96
C ARG A 165 5.44 15.17 -2.21
N THR A 166 4.21 15.39 -2.65
CA THR A 166 3.05 14.62 -2.24
C THR A 166 2.79 13.53 -3.28
N ILE A 167 2.59 12.32 -2.81
CA ILE A 167 2.24 11.13 -3.58
C ILE A 167 0.80 10.78 -3.18
N ASN A 168 -0.10 10.66 -4.15
CA ASN A 168 -1.51 10.33 -3.88
C ASN A 168 -1.76 8.87 -4.26
N PHE A 169 -2.54 8.19 -3.44
CA PHE A 169 -3.02 6.83 -3.68
C PHE A 169 -4.54 6.88 -3.82
N GLU A 170 -5.07 6.46 -4.97
CA GLU A 170 -6.51 6.44 -5.24
C GLU A 170 -7.09 5.02 -5.17
N LYS A 171 -6.22 4.00 -5.18
CA LYS A 171 -6.55 2.57 -5.19
C LYS A 171 -5.32 1.73 -4.86
N ASP A 172 -5.54 0.45 -4.63
CA ASP A 172 -4.49 -0.53 -4.31
C ASP A 172 -3.36 -0.60 -5.34
N LEU A 173 -3.68 -0.51 -6.63
CA LEU A 173 -2.65 -0.49 -7.68
C LEU A 173 -1.61 0.61 -7.44
N ASP A 174 -2.05 1.81 -7.07
CA ASP A 174 -1.16 2.96 -6.89
C ASP A 174 -0.25 2.73 -5.67
N LEU A 175 -0.80 2.16 -4.60
CA LEU A 175 -0.08 1.86 -3.37
C LEU A 175 0.88 0.69 -3.55
N TYR A 176 0.44 -0.39 -4.18
CA TYR A 176 1.25 -1.58 -4.48
C TYR A 176 2.49 -1.20 -5.28
N GLN A 177 2.31 -0.51 -6.41
CA GLN A 177 3.42 -0.09 -7.27
C GLN A 177 4.39 0.82 -6.52
N PHE A 178 3.88 1.74 -5.72
CA PHE A 178 4.71 2.63 -4.94
C PHE A 178 5.58 1.90 -3.92
N ILE A 179 5.00 0.93 -3.21
CA ILE A 179 5.72 0.14 -2.22
C ILE A 179 6.74 -0.80 -2.87
N ASP A 180 6.39 -1.44 -3.99
CA ASP A 180 7.28 -2.32 -4.75
C ASP A 180 8.49 -1.57 -5.31
N ASP A 181 8.29 -0.31 -5.74
CA ASP A 181 9.35 0.56 -6.26
C ASP A 181 10.17 1.29 -5.17
N LEU A 182 9.81 1.16 -3.89
CA LEU A 182 10.42 1.89 -2.78
C LEU A 182 11.90 1.52 -2.60
N LYS A 183 12.77 2.52 -2.50
CA LYS A 183 14.23 2.36 -2.35
C LYS A 183 14.70 2.75 -0.97
N ARG A 184 15.90 2.27 -0.60
CA ARG A 184 16.47 2.46 0.74
C ARG A 184 16.80 3.91 1.07
N ASP A 185 17.06 4.71 0.06
CA ASP A 185 17.37 6.12 0.15
C ASP A 185 16.13 7.03 0.06
N ASP A 186 14.95 6.45 -0.18
CA ASP A 186 13.70 7.20 -0.18
C ASP A 186 13.29 7.57 1.25
N LEU A 187 13.02 8.86 1.47
CA LEU A 187 12.54 9.39 2.75
C LEU A 187 11.06 9.71 2.63
N ILE A 188 10.22 8.69 2.79
CA ILE A 188 8.77 8.75 2.57
C ILE A 188 8.02 8.50 3.87
N THR A 189 7.06 9.34 4.22
CA THR A 189 6.11 9.12 5.30
C THR A 189 4.68 9.16 4.79
N ILE A 190 3.80 8.30 5.32
CA ILE A 190 2.36 8.37 5.02
C ILE A 190 1.79 9.61 5.71
N ASP A 191 0.93 10.35 5.01
CA ASP A 191 0.22 11.50 5.56
C ASP A 191 -0.95 11.01 6.40
N PHE A 192 -0.66 10.72 7.67
CA PHE A 192 -1.66 10.30 8.64
C PHE A 192 -2.61 11.44 9.03
N PRO A 193 -3.83 11.12 9.50
CA PRO A 193 -4.36 9.76 9.70
C PRO A 193 -4.91 9.10 8.43
N ILE A 194 -4.81 7.77 8.38
CA ILE A 194 -5.46 6.94 7.36
C ILE A 194 -6.52 6.03 8.00
N THR A 195 -7.37 5.44 7.18
CA THR A 195 -8.40 4.50 7.63
C THR A 195 -8.15 3.12 7.00
N VAL A 196 -8.27 2.07 7.79
CA VAL A 196 -8.25 0.68 7.33
C VAL A 196 -9.57 -0.02 7.68
N ASN A 197 -10.08 -0.78 6.74
CA ASN A 197 -11.30 -1.58 6.84
C ASN A 197 -10.92 -3.05 7.07
N ILE A 198 -11.56 -3.68 8.04
CA ILE A 198 -11.32 -5.08 8.39
C ILE A 198 -12.47 -5.92 7.85
N SER A 199 -12.18 -7.14 7.39
CA SER A 199 -13.19 -8.06 6.83
C SER A 199 -14.36 -8.39 7.75
N ASP A 200 -14.21 -8.24 9.06
CA ASP A 200 -15.30 -8.38 10.04
C ASP A 200 -16.20 -7.14 10.18
N GLY A 201 -15.95 -6.10 9.38
CA GLY A 201 -16.73 -4.87 9.30
C GLY A 201 -16.25 -3.73 10.19
N ALA A 202 -15.16 -3.89 10.95
CA ALA A 202 -14.60 -2.77 11.69
C ALA A 202 -13.85 -1.79 10.79
N VAL A 203 -13.88 -0.53 11.21
CA VAL A 203 -13.18 0.58 10.58
C VAL A 203 -12.23 1.17 11.62
N LEU A 204 -10.93 1.13 11.35
CA LEU A 204 -9.88 1.59 12.26
C LEU A 204 -9.18 2.81 11.66
N ARG A 205 -9.07 3.88 12.45
CA ARG A 205 -8.33 5.08 12.07
C ARG A 205 -6.96 5.05 12.72
N VAL A 206 -5.92 5.15 11.91
CA VAL A 206 -4.52 4.99 12.30
C VAL A 206 -3.80 6.32 12.16
N SER A 207 -2.90 6.66 13.08
CA SER A 207 -2.28 7.99 13.18
C SER A 207 -0.75 8.00 13.04
N SER A 208 -0.10 6.83 12.91
CA SER A 208 1.33 6.71 12.63
C SER A 208 1.69 5.37 11.99
N ILE A 209 2.92 5.26 11.47
CA ILE A 209 3.45 3.99 10.91
C ILE A 209 3.50 2.92 11.99
N GLY A 210 4.01 3.24 13.18
CA GLY A 210 4.02 2.30 14.31
C GLY A 210 2.62 1.87 14.75
N GLU A 211 1.62 2.76 14.73
CA GLU A 211 0.24 2.37 15.01
C GLU A 211 -0.33 1.47 13.91
N LEU A 212 0.04 1.70 12.65
CA LEU A 212 -0.36 0.86 11.52
C LEU A 212 0.22 -0.55 11.67
N GLU A 213 1.51 -0.68 11.97
CA GLU A 213 2.14 -2.00 12.18
C GLU A 213 1.48 -2.77 13.32
N ASN A 214 1.23 -2.12 14.45
CA ASN A 214 0.52 -2.75 15.57
C ASN A 214 -0.92 -3.15 15.21
N THR A 215 -1.59 -2.35 14.38
CA THR A 215 -2.93 -2.66 13.87
C THR A 215 -2.91 -3.92 13.01
N PHE A 216 -1.95 -4.03 12.09
CA PHE A 216 -1.76 -5.25 11.28
C PHE A 216 -1.50 -6.47 12.17
N ASP A 217 -0.58 -6.39 13.12
CA ASP A 217 -0.26 -7.51 14.01
C ASP A 217 -1.48 -7.97 14.84
N ASP A 218 -2.28 -7.04 15.38
CA ASP A 218 -3.46 -7.38 16.15
C ASP A 218 -4.56 -7.99 15.28
N VAL A 219 -4.82 -7.43 14.11
CA VAL A 219 -5.85 -7.92 13.19
C VAL A 219 -5.48 -9.31 12.67
N LEU A 220 -4.24 -9.51 12.22
CA LEU A 220 -3.76 -10.81 11.73
C LEU A 220 -3.85 -11.90 12.80
N ARG A 221 -3.54 -11.57 14.07
CA ARG A 221 -3.55 -12.53 15.17
C ARG A 221 -4.95 -12.91 15.67
N ASN A 222 -5.91 -12.00 15.59
CA ASN A 222 -7.19 -12.17 16.30
C ASN A 222 -8.44 -12.11 15.41
N ARG A 223 -8.33 -11.66 14.16
CA ARG A 223 -9.50 -11.25 13.36
C ARG A 223 -9.53 -11.82 11.94
N CYS A 224 -8.37 -12.02 11.32
CA CYS A 224 -8.29 -12.55 9.94
C CYS A 224 -8.75 -14.01 9.82
N ASP A 225 -8.45 -14.85 10.82
CA ASP A 225 -8.82 -16.28 10.80
C ASP A 225 -10.30 -16.55 11.10
N ASN A 226 -11.09 -15.51 11.40
CA ASN A 226 -12.49 -15.67 11.82
C ASN A 226 -13.51 -15.50 10.67
N VAL A 227 -13.07 -15.28 9.43
CA VAL A 227 -13.96 -15.17 8.26
C VAL A 227 -13.95 -16.48 7.47
N SER A 228 -14.44 -17.53 8.10
CA SER A 228 -14.87 -18.74 7.40
C SER A 228 -16.29 -19.08 7.87
N ASN A 229 -17.29 -18.60 7.14
CA ASN A 229 -18.61 -19.22 6.94
C ASN A 229 -19.45 -18.44 5.93
#